data_AF-A0A8T7EK70-F1
#
_entry.id   AF-A0A8T7EK70-F1
#
_cell.length_a   1.000
_cell.length_b   1.000
_cell.length_c   1.000
_cell.angle_alpha   90.00
_cell.angle_beta   90.00
_cell.angle_gamma   90.00
#
_symmetry.space_group_name_H-M   'P 1'
#
loop_
_entity.id
_entity.type
_entity.pdbx_description
1 polymer ?
#
loop_
_entity_poly.entity_id
_entity_poly.type
_entity_poly.pdbx_seq_one_letter_code
_entity_poly.pdbx_strand_id
1 'polypeptide(L)'
;MVYLDHKLEHVYWDGARLHVIDLNSSRALNGAAADAQQFKADIHNFCVGILYPVFTGISAITGGLRATPSSMAEVEARYKDILVLDFGVEPSLSPAVQQMIQRGAAMEYDTANDLIAELNKTASLHGWDTPHGENTPACRAARDQVRQGLKKLRQGQESIREARDILRDALIIDDITPDIEDELRRVLLAVNAMLNARVIP
;
A
#
# COMPACT_ATOMS: atom_id res chain seq x y z
N MET A 1 -14.01 20.64 9.52
CA MET A 1 -12.75 20.39 10.26
C MET A 1 -11.78 19.77 9.29
N VAL A 2 -10.50 20.13 9.39
CA VAL A 2 -9.37 19.54 8.63
C VAL A 2 -8.37 18.98 9.62
N TYR A 3 -7.68 17.91 9.25
CA TYR A 3 -6.82 17.15 10.15
C TYR A 3 -5.37 17.66 10.20
N LEU A 4 -4.85 18.12 9.07
CA LEU A 4 -3.52 18.72 8.84
C LEU A 4 -2.33 17.77 8.98
N ASP A 5 -2.22 16.96 10.03
CA ASP A 5 -1.03 16.13 10.33
C ASP A 5 -1.11 14.69 9.77
N HIS A 6 -1.36 14.56 8.48
CA HIS A 6 -1.41 13.27 7.78
C HIS A 6 -0.03 12.61 7.74
N LYS A 7 0.15 11.52 8.49
CA LYS A 7 1.35 10.67 8.44
C LYS A 7 1.02 9.27 8.96
N LEU A 8 1.78 8.27 8.51
CA LEU A 8 1.49 6.86 8.80
C LEU A 8 1.45 6.53 10.30
N GLU A 9 2.20 7.25 11.13
CA GLU A 9 2.18 7.10 12.59
C GLU A 9 0.81 7.39 13.21
N HIS A 10 -0.01 8.18 12.53
CA HIS A 10 -1.32 8.62 13.02
C HIS A 10 -2.48 7.80 12.42
N VAL A 11 -2.17 6.69 11.75
CA VAL A 11 -3.19 5.76 11.26
C VAL A 11 -2.90 4.34 11.72
N TYR A 12 -3.96 3.61 12.08
CA TYR A 12 -3.86 2.17 12.32
C TYR A 12 -5.00 1.42 11.64
N TRP A 13 -4.71 0.18 11.25
CA TRP A 13 -5.68 -0.73 10.62
C TRP A 13 -6.07 -1.83 11.60
N ASP A 14 -7.36 -1.97 11.88
CA ASP A 14 -7.86 -2.99 12.83
C ASP A 14 -8.25 -4.33 12.17
N GLY A 15 -8.01 -4.48 10.87
CA GLY A 15 -8.47 -5.62 10.07
C GLY A 15 -9.68 -5.32 9.19
N ALA A 16 -10.41 -4.23 9.46
CA ALA A 16 -11.61 -3.83 8.71
C ALA A 16 -11.68 -2.32 8.41
N ARG A 17 -11.09 -1.47 9.25
CA ARG A 17 -11.16 -0.01 9.16
C ARG A 17 -9.80 0.62 9.41
N LEU A 18 -9.55 1.69 8.66
CA LEU A 18 -8.44 2.60 8.91
C LEU A 18 -8.93 3.66 9.88
N HIS A 19 -8.25 3.78 11.01
CA HIS A 19 -8.57 4.76 12.05
C HIS A 19 -7.52 5.84 12.06
N VAL A 20 -7.96 7.10 12.09
CA VAL A 20 -7.10 8.27 12.29
C VAL A 20 -7.08 8.60 13.78
N ILE A 21 -5.89 8.83 14.31
CA ILE A 21 -5.67 9.21 15.71
C ILE A 21 -4.97 10.58 15.79
N ASP A 22 -4.76 11.07 17.02
CA ASP A 22 -4.05 12.32 17.30
C ASP A 22 -4.60 13.56 16.57
N LEU A 23 -5.82 13.94 16.92
CA LEU A 23 -6.52 15.09 16.34
C LEU A 23 -6.04 16.45 16.89
N ASN A 24 -4.96 16.50 17.67
CA ASN A 24 -4.50 17.74 18.33
C ASN A 24 -4.09 18.84 17.33
N SER A 25 -3.68 18.45 16.12
CA SER A 25 -3.34 19.37 15.04
C SER A 25 -4.54 19.79 14.19
N SER A 26 -5.73 19.25 14.47
CA SER A 26 -6.92 19.52 13.66
C SER A 26 -7.42 20.95 13.82
N ARG A 27 -7.96 21.51 12.74
CA ARG A 27 -8.52 22.86 12.72
C ARG A 27 -10.01 22.84 12.38
N ALA A 28 -10.81 23.53 13.17
CA ALA A 28 -12.19 23.83 12.82
C ALA A 28 -12.22 24.91 11.73
N LEU A 29 -13.03 24.67 10.69
CA LEU A 29 -13.25 25.62 9.61
C LEU A 29 -14.52 26.41 9.91
N ASN A 30 -14.53 27.71 9.60
CA ASN A 30 -15.60 28.65 9.99
C ASN A 30 -16.48 29.08 8.81
N GLY A 31 -16.34 28.45 7.64
CA GLY A 31 -17.08 28.77 6.42
C GLY A 31 -16.50 29.95 5.64
N ALA A 32 -15.24 30.32 5.87
CA ALA A 32 -14.56 31.40 5.14
C ALA A 32 -14.12 30.92 3.75
N ALA A 33 -13.94 31.85 2.80
CA ALA A 33 -13.47 31.53 1.45
C ALA A 33 -12.10 30.79 1.44
N ALA A 34 -11.23 31.09 2.42
CA ALA A 34 -9.94 30.42 2.59
C ALA A 34 -10.06 28.96 3.06
N ASP A 35 -11.21 28.54 3.59
CA ASP A 35 -11.42 27.20 4.13
C ASP A 35 -11.46 26.15 3.02
N ALA A 36 -11.91 26.53 1.81
CA ALA A 36 -11.89 25.65 0.64
C ALA A 36 -10.44 25.22 0.31
N GLN A 37 -9.49 26.16 0.36
CA GLN A 37 -8.08 25.86 0.12
C GLN A 37 -7.49 24.97 1.23
N GLN A 38 -7.92 25.16 2.48
CA GLN A 38 -7.50 24.30 3.58
C GLN A 38 -8.02 22.87 3.42
N PHE A 39 -9.24 22.71 2.89
CA PHE A 39 -9.81 21.39 2.60
C PHE A 39 -9.02 20.65 1.51
N LYS A 40 -8.68 21.35 0.42
CA LYS A 40 -7.83 20.81 -0.64
C LYS A 40 -6.46 20.39 -0.12
N ALA A 41 -5.85 21.23 0.70
CA ALA A 41 -4.56 20.94 1.33
C ALA A 41 -4.64 19.72 2.26
N ASP A 42 -5.77 19.53 2.96
CA ASP A 42 -5.97 18.36 3.82
C ASP A 42 -6.09 17.06 3.01
N ILE A 43 -6.84 17.08 1.90
CA ILE A 43 -6.95 15.95 0.95
C ILE A 43 -5.59 15.63 0.32
N HIS A 44 -4.87 16.68 -0.10
CA HIS A 44 -3.51 16.58 -0.62
C HIS A 44 -2.58 15.88 0.37
N ASN A 45 -2.55 16.36 1.62
CA ASN A 45 -1.74 15.77 2.68
C ASN A 45 -2.13 14.31 2.95
N PHE A 46 -3.41 13.96 2.86
CA PHE A 46 -3.87 12.57 2.97
C PHE A 46 -3.32 11.70 1.83
N CYS A 47 -3.41 12.16 0.59
CA CYS A 47 -2.92 11.42 -0.57
C CYS A 47 -1.40 11.24 -0.55
N VAL A 48 -0.64 12.28 -0.19
CA VAL A 48 0.83 12.26 -0.17
C VAL A 48 1.37 11.57 1.10
N GLY A 49 0.78 11.83 2.26
CA GLY A 49 1.29 11.39 3.56
C GLY A 49 0.77 10.03 4.03
N ILE A 50 -0.38 9.56 3.51
CA ILE A 50 -0.98 8.28 3.88
C ILE A 50 -1.12 7.35 2.68
N LEU A 51 -1.90 7.73 1.65
CA LEU A 51 -2.24 6.79 0.58
C LEU A 51 -1.01 6.38 -0.22
N TYR A 52 -0.18 7.33 -0.65
CA TYR A 52 1.04 7.03 -1.38
C TYR A 52 1.95 6.05 -0.60
N PRO A 53 2.32 6.32 0.66
CA PRO A 53 3.12 5.36 1.45
C PRO A 53 2.46 4.02 1.69
N VAL A 54 1.13 3.95 1.86
CA VAL A 54 0.40 2.67 2.00
C VAL A 54 0.57 1.80 0.75
N PHE A 55 0.55 2.40 -0.44
CA PHE A 55 0.62 1.66 -1.71
C PHE A 55 2.04 1.42 -2.21
N THR A 56 3.02 2.25 -1.85
CA THR A 56 4.39 2.14 -2.36
C THR A 56 5.40 1.66 -1.32
N GLY A 57 5.02 1.65 -0.03
CA GLY A 57 5.93 1.35 1.07
C GLY A 57 6.98 2.42 1.32
N ILE A 58 6.89 3.60 0.69
CA ILE A 58 7.86 4.69 0.84
C ILE A 58 7.21 6.04 1.13
N SER A 59 7.95 6.89 1.83
CA SER A 59 7.55 8.29 2.05
C SER A 59 7.89 9.13 0.84
N ALA A 60 6.97 10.02 0.44
CA ALA A 60 7.22 10.98 -0.63
C ALA A 60 8.33 12.01 -0.30
N ILE A 61 8.70 12.15 0.98
CA ILE A 61 9.75 13.06 1.44
C ILE A 61 11.06 12.34 1.66
N THR A 62 11.02 11.26 2.44
CA THR A 62 12.23 10.65 3.00
C THR A 62 12.68 9.41 2.25
N GLY A 63 11.92 8.93 1.26
CA GLY A 63 12.18 7.69 0.53
C GLY A 63 12.03 6.40 1.37
N GLY A 64 11.96 6.50 2.70
CA GLY A 64 11.68 5.40 3.62
C GLY A 64 10.70 5.80 4.71
N LEU A 65 10.03 4.82 5.31
CA LEU A 65 9.04 5.02 6.37
C LEU A 65 9.75 5.26 7.71
N ARG A 66 9.75 6.50 8.18
CA ARG A 66 10.35 6.92 9.46
C ARG A 66 9.40 7.84 10.19
N ALA A 67 9.54 7.86 11.52
CA ALA A 67 8.78 8.78 12.35
C ALA A 67 9.14 10.23 12.03
N THR A 68 8.13 11.10 11.98
CA THR A 68 8.24 12.51 11.60
C THR A 68 7.57 13.40 12.65
N PRO A 69 8.22 13.61 13.81
CA PRO A 69 7.78 14.62 14.77
C PRO A 69 7.88 16.00 14.12
N SER A 70 6.88 16.85 14.34
CA SER A 70 6.83 18.17 13.71
C SER A 70 6.03 19.15 14.56
N SER A 71 6.46 20.40 14.57
CA SER A 71 5.69 21.56 15.00
C SER A 71 4.55 21.86 14.02
N MET A 72 3.59 22.69 14.43
CA MET A 72 2.45 23.05 13.57
C MET A 72 2.89 23.73 12.26
N ALA A 73 3.94 24.56 12.29
CA ALA A 73 4.46 25.21 11.08
C ALA A 73 5.07 24.18 10.11
N GLU A 74 5.76 23.16 10.65
CA GLU A 74 6.32 22.07 9.84
C GLU A 74 5.22 21.16 9.29
N VAL A 75 4.14 20.90 10.03
CA VAL A 75 2.96 20.16 9.57
C VAL A 75 2.35 20.82 8.33
N GLU A 76 2.13 22.14 8.37
CA GLU A 76 1.55 22.88 7.25
C GLU A 76 2.48 22.93 6.03
N ALA A 77 3.80 22.91 6.23
CA ALA A 77 4.78 22.98 5.15
C ALA A 77 5.13 21.60 4.56
N ARG A 78 4.92 20.51 5.30
CA ARG A 78 5.51 19.18 5.04
C ARG A 78 5.36 18.69 3.60
N TYR A 79 4.14 18.72 3.07
CA TYR A 79 3.83 18.20 1.74
C TYR A 79 3.53 19.28 0.71
N LYS A 80 3.66 20.56 1.08
CA LYS A 80 3.16 21.69 0.30
C LYS A 80 3.64 21.70 -1.16
N ASP A 81 4.90 21.29 -1.37
CA ASP A 81 5.55 21.35 -2.68
C ASP A 81 5.53 20.01 -3.45
N ILE A 82 4.89 18.96 -2.90
CA ILE A 82 4.84 17.62 -3.50
C ILE A 82 3.60 17.47 -4.37
N LEU A 83 3.63 18.06 -5.56
CA LEU A 83 2.50 18.00 -6.51
C LEU A 83 2.53 16.80 -7.45
N VAL A 84 3.68 16.11 -7.55
CA VAL A 84 3.89 14.96 -8.42
C VAL A 84 4.52 13.83 -7.62
N LEU A 85 3.94 12.64 -7.72
CA LEU A 85 4.38 11.43 -7.02
C LEU A 85 5.15 10.51 -7.97
N ASP A 86 6.19 9.85 -7.43
CA ASP A 86 6.98 8.88 -8.18
C ASP A 86 6.46 7.46 -7.95
N PHE A 87 5.67 6.93 -8.87
CA PHE A 87 5.21 5.54 -8.82
C PHE A 87 6.20 4.54 -9.45
N GLY A 88 7.35 4.99 -9.96
CA GLY A 88 8.38 4.11 -10.52
C GLY A 88 8.94 3.11 -9.50
N VAL A 89 8.78 3.39 -8.21
CA VAL A 89 9.15 2.52 -7.09
C VAL A 89 8.23 1.32 -6.91
N GLU A 90 6.98 1.40 -7.40
CA GLU A 90 6.01 0.31 -7.36
C GLU A 90 5.34 0.17 -8.74
N PRO A 91 6.07 -0.32 -9.76
CA PRO A 91 5.59 -0.37 -11.13
C PRO A 91 4.41 -1.34 -11.32
N SER A 92 4.16 -2.22 -10.35
CA SER A 92 3.02 -3.14 -10.39
C SER A 92 1.71 -2.51 -9.88
N LEU A 93 1.77 -1.32 -9.28
CA LEU A 93 0.58 -0.61 -8.80
C LEU A 93 -0.36 -0.28 -9.96
N SER A 94 -1.64 -0.55 -9.77
CA SER A 94 -2.69 -0.26 -10.76
C SER A 94 -2.61 1.20 -11.25
N PRO A 95 -2.59 1.45 -12.58
CA PRO A 95 -2.61 2.81 -13.11
C PRO A 95 -3.80 3.65 -12.64
N ALA A 96 -4.96 3.02 -12.42
CA ALA A 96 -6.13 3.71 -11.88
C ALA A 96 -5.91 4.19 -10.44
N VAL A 97 -5.23 3.38 -9.61
CA VAL A 97 -4.85 3.76 -8.24
C VAL A 97 -3.80 4.87 -8.27
N GLN A 98 -2.78 4.74 -9.13
CA GLN A 98 -1.77 5.79 -9.32
C GLN A 98 -2.42 7.13 -9.69
N GLN A 99 -3.32 7.12 -10.68
CA GLN A 99 -4.02 8.32 -11.13
C GLN A 99 -4.87 8.94 -10.03
N MET A 100 -5.65 8.14 -9.28
CA MET A 100 -6.46 8.65 -8.17
C MET A 100 -5.60 9.36 -7.11
N ILE A 101 -4.49 8.74 -6.68
CA ILE A 101 -3.61 9.32 -5.67
C ILE A 101 -2.91 10.57 -6.22
N GLN A 102 -2.44 10.52 -7.48
CA GLN A 102 -1.78 11.64 -8.15
C GLN A 102 -2.69 12.87 -8.27
N ARG A 103 -3.97 12.70 -8.60
CA ARG A 103 -4.93 13.82 -8.65
C ARG A 103 -5.11 14.48 -7.29
N GLY A 104 -5.10 13.69 -6.21
CA GLY A 104 -5.09 14.21 -4.85
C GLY A 104 -3.83 15.00 -4.51
N ALA A 105 -2.66 14.49 -4.89
CA ALA A 105 -1.38 15.22 -4.74
C ALA A 105 -1.30 16.48 -5.61
N ALA A 106 -2.02 16.52 -6.74
CA ALA A 106 -2.13 17.71 -7.58
C ALA A 106 -3.21 18.70 -7.11
N MET A 107 -3.84 18.46 -5.95
CA MET A 107 -4.92 19.27 -5.38
C MET A 107 -6.17 19.40 -6.29
N GLU A 108 -6.46 18.37 -7.09
CA GLU A 108 -7.56 18.38 -8.05
C GLU A 108 -8.93 18.02 -7.44
N TYR A 109 -8.98 17.53 -6.21
CA TYR A 109 -10.23 17.27 -5.51
C TYR A 109 -10.66 18.50 -4.70
N ASP A 110 -11.86 19.01 -4.98
CA ASP A 110 -12.42 20.16 -4.26
C ASP A 110 -12.93 19.77 -2.87
N THR A 111 -13.48 18.56 -2.75
CA THR A 111 -14.12 18.06 -1.54
C THR A 111 -13.74 16.62 -1.24
N ALA A 112 -13.95 16.20 0.02
CA ALA A 112 -13.79 14.80 0.41
C ALA A 112 -14.75 13.88 -0.37
N ASN A 113 -15.93 14.37 -0.77
CA ASN A 113 -16.87 13.60 -1.57
C ASN A 113 -16.33 13.32 -2.98
N ASP A 114 -15.56 14.23 -3.57
CA ASP A 114 -14.93 14.01 -4.88
C ASP A 114 -13.87 12.91 -4.80
N LEU A 115 -13.05 12.93 -3.74
CA LEU A 115 -12.08 11.86 -3.46
C LEU A 115 -12.81 10.53 -3.23
N ILE A 116 -13.86 10.51 -2.41
CA ILE A 116 -14.66 9.30 -2.14
C ILE A 116 -15.28 8.76 -3.43
N ALA A 117 -15.80 9.61 -4.30
CA ALA A 117 -16.36 9.22 -5.58
C ALA A 117 -15.30 8.57 -6.49
N GLU A 118 -14.10 9.17 -6.60
CA GLU A 118 -13.03 8.57 -7.40
C GLU A 118 -12.48 7.28 -6.78
N LEU A 119 -12.42 7.19 -5.44
CA LEU A 119 -12.04 5.97 -4.74
C LEU A 119 -13.03 4.84 -5.02
N ASN A 120 -14.34 5.12 -4.97
CA ASN A 120 -15.37 4.13 -5.27
C ASN A 120 -15.33 3.69 -6.74
N LYS A 121 -15.11 4.64 -7.67
CA LYS A 121 -14.92 4.33 -9.08
C LYS A 121 -13.69 3.44 -9.29
N THR A 122 -12.57 3.77 -8.67
CA THR A 122 -11.33 2.98 -8.73
C THR A 122 -11.52 1.58 -8.14
N ALA A 123 -12.14 1.48 -6.96
CA ALA A 123 -12.46 0.20 -6.32
C ALA A 123 -13.37 -0.68 -7.20
N SER A 124 -14.32 -0.07 -7.91
CA SER A 124 -15.20 -0.77 -8.85
C SER A 124 -14.42 -1.34 -10.04
N LEU A 125 -13.38 -0.68 -10.54
CA LEU A 125 -12.51 -1.26 -11.58
C LEU A 125 -11.80 -2.53 -11.08
N HIS A 126 -11.64 -2.67 -9.77
CA HIS A 126 -11.05 -3.84 -9.10
C HIS A 126 -12.09 -4.85 -8.59
N GLY A 127 -13.35 -4.76 -9.04
CA GLY A 127 -14.39 -5.74 -8.74
C GLY A 127 -14.97 -5.64 -7.32
N TRP A 128 -14.74 -4.53 -6.61
CA TRP A 128 -15.40 -4.27 -5.33
C TRP A 128 -16.80 -3.72 -5.54
N ASP A 129 -17.72 -4.10 -4.66
CA ASP A 129 -18.97 -3.37 -4.46
C ASP A 129 -18.69 -2.13 -3.61
N THR A 130 -19.43 -1.07 -3.85
CA THR A 130 -19.27 0.20 -3.13
C THR A 130 -20.62 0.70 -2.62
N PRO A 131 -20.67 1.64 -1.66
CA PRO A 131 -21.92 2.22 -1.20
C PRO A 131 -22.78 2.87 -2.30
N HIS A 132 -22.19 3.20 -3.47
CA HIS A 132 -22.87 3.83 -4.60
C HIS A 132 -23.21 2.88 -5.74
N GLY A 133 -22.91 1.59 -5.62
CA GLY A 133 -23.26 0.62 -6.64
C GLY A 133 -22.59 -0.74 -6.45
N GLU A 134 -23.33 -1.78 -6.83
CA GLU A 134 -22.80 -3.13 -6.97
C GLU A 134 -22.03 -3.27 -8.28
N ASN A 135 -20.97 -4.08 -8.24
CA ASN A 135 -20.23 -4.44 -9.43
C ASN A 135 -20.99 -5.47 -10.28
N THR A 136 -20.45 -5.82 -11.43
CA THR A 136 -20.99 -6.94 -12.20
C THR A 136 -20.66 -8.28 -11.51
N PRO A 137 -21.52 -9.31 -11.61
CA PRO A 137 -21.21 -10.64 -11.10
C PRO A 137 -19.89 -11.21 -11.62
N ALA A 138 -19.56 -10.92 -12.89
CA ALA A 138 -18.32 -11.37 -13.53
C ALA A 138 -17.08 -10.74 -12.88
N CYS A 139 -17.08 -9.42 -12.63
CA CYS A 139 -15.96 -8.74 -11.99
C CYS A 139 -15.77 -9.18 -10.53
N ARG A 140 -16.86 -9.39 -9.78
CA ARG A 140 -16.79 -9.98 -8.42
C ARG A 140 -16.14 -11.36 -8.44
N ALA A 141 -16.62 -12.24 -9.32
CA ALA A 141 -16.08 -13.59 -9.45
C ALA A 141 -14.60 -13.59 -9.85
N ALA A 142 -14.20 -12.73 -10.78
CA ALA A 142 -12.79 -12.59 -11.17
C ALA A 142 -11.92 -12.11 -10.00
N ARG A 143 -12.37 -11.10 -9.24
CA ARG A 143 -11.67 -10.62 -8.04
C ARG A 143 -11.54 -11.72 -6.98
N ASP A 144 -12.59 -12.50 -6.74
CA ASP A 144 -12.57 -13.60 -5.78
C ASP A 144 -11.59 -14.70 -6.20
N GLN A 145 -11.56 -15.04 -7.49
CA GLN A 145 -10.58 -15.98 -8.05
C GLN A 145 -9.14 -15.46 -7.93
N VAL A 146 -8.90 -14.17 -8.19
CA VAL A 146 -7.58 -13.54 -7.99
C VAL A 146 -7.16 -13.63 -6.51
N ARG A 147 -8.05 -13.28 -5.58
CA ARG A 147 -7.77 -13.38 -4.14
C ARG A 147 -7.47 -14.82 -3.72
N GLN A 148 -8.22 -15.79 -4.23
CA GLN A 148 -8.00 -17.21 -3.97
C GLN A 148 -6.66 -17.68 -4.55
N GLY A 149 -6.34 -17.29 -5.78
CA GLY A 149 -5.06 -17.59 -6.44
C GLY A 149 -3.87 -17.01 -5.65
N LEU A 150 -3.93 -15.73 -5.28
CA LEU A 150 -2.90 -15.09 -4.46
C LEU A 150 -2.73 -15.78 -3.10
N LYS A 151 -3.85 -16.16 -2.44
CA LYS A 151 -3.78 -16.94 -1.20
C LYS A 151 -3.06 -18.27 -1.40
N LYS A 152 -3.38 -18.99 -2.48
CA LYS A 152 -2.75 -20.28 -2.80
C LYS A 152 -1.27 -20.14 -3.13
N LEU A 153 -0.89 -19.11 -3.88
CA LEU A 153 0.50 -18.84 -4.20
C LEU A 153 1.31 -18.47 -2.95
N ARG A 154 0.76 -17.66 -2.03
CA ARG A 154 1.40 -17.36 -0.73
C ARG A 154 1.57 -18.63 0.13
N GLN A 155 0.55 -19.49 0.17
CA GLN A 155 0.65 -20.80 0.83
C GLN A 155 1.74 -21.67 0.20
N GLY A 156 1.79 -21.74 -1.14
CA GLY A 156 2.84 -22.47 -1.85
C GLY A 156 4.23 -21.92 -1.57
N GLN A 157 4.39 -20.59 -1.53
CA GLN A 157 5.65 -19.95 -1.18
C GLN A 157 6.11 -20.33 0.23
N GLU A 158 5.19 -20.44 1.20
CA GLU A 158 5.50 -20.92 2.54
C GLU A 158 5.91 -22.39 2.54
N SER A 159 5.15 -23.26 1.88
CA SER A 159 5.51 -24.68 1.76
C SER A 159 6.86 -24.89 1.07
N ILE A 160 7.24 -24.03 0.12
CA ILE A 160 8.56 -24.06 -0.52
C ILE A 160 9.66 -23.67 0.48
N ARG A 161 9.42 -22.68 1.35
CA ARG A 161 10.38 -22.31 2.42
C ARG A 161 10.56 -23.46 3.40
N GLU A 162 9.46 -24.06 3.85
CA GLU A 162 9.49 -25.23 4.73
C GLU A 162 10.26 -26.40 4.07
N ALA A 163 9.97 -26.71 2.81
CA ALA A 163 10.69 -27.75 2.07
C ALA A 163 12.19 -27.45 1.94
N ARG A 164 12.56 -26.18 1.68
CA ARG A 164 13.96 -25.76 1.65
C ARG A 164 14.64 -26.03 2.99
N ASP A 165 13.98 -25.71 4.09
CA ASP A 165 14.57 -25.86 5.43
C ASP A 165 14.78 -27.33 5.77
N ILE A 166 13.83 -28.22 5.42
CA ILE A 166 14.01 -29.69 5.51
C ILE A 166 15.23 -30.16 4.69
N LEU A 167 15.38 -29.67 3.45
CA LEU A 167 16.51 -30.04 2.58
C LEU A 167 17.85 -29.53 3.11
N ARG A 168 17.86 -28.36 3.78
CA ARG A 168 19.06 -27.84 4.45
C ARG A 168 19.45 -28.69 5.65
N ASP A 169 18.47 -29.15 6.42
CA ASP A 169 18.72 -30.02 7.57
C ASP A 169 19.28 -31.38 7.11
N ALA A 170 18.78 -31.91 5.98
CA ALA A 170 19.31 -33.15 5.39
C ALA A 170 20.79 -33.05 4.99
N LEU A 171 21.27 -31.86 4.60
CA LEU A 171 22.66 -31.59 4.23
C LEU A 171 23.63 -31.63 5.42
N ILE A 172 23.12 -31.64 6.65
CA ILE A 172 23.92 -31.69 7.89
C ILE A 172 24.03 -33.14 8.40
N ILE A 173 23.30 -34.10 7.80
CA ILE A 173 23.37 -35.50 8.20
C ILE A 173 24.75 -36.06 7.84
N ASP A 174 25.42 -36.65 8.84
CA ASP A 174 26.70 -37.34 8.65
C ASP A 174 26.55 -38.58 7.75
N ASP A 175 27.64 -38.95 7.05
CA ASP A 175 27.73 -40.15 6.21
C ASP A 175 26.74 -40.25 5.03
N ILE A 176 26.21 -39.12 4.53
CA ILE A 176 25.53 -39.10 3.23
C ILE A 176 26.53 -39.34 2.09
N THR A 177 26.08 -39.99 1.02
CA THR A 177 26.93 -40.22 -0.16
C THR A 177 27.19 -38.93 -0.93
N PRO A 178 28.32 -38.81 -1.66
CA PRO A 178 28.59 -37.64 -2.49
C PRO A 178 27.47 -37.32 -3.49
N ASP A 179 26.85 -38.34 -4.10
CA ASP A 179 25.75 -38.18 -5.04
C ASP A 179 24.51 -37.53 -4.39
N ILE A 180 24.20 -37.88 -3.13
CA ILE A 180 23.09 -37.27 -2.38
C ILE A 180 23.43 -35.83 -2.00
N GLU A 181 24.66 -35.57 -1.59
CA GLU A 181 25.12 -34.22 -1.27
C GLU A 181 25.01 -33.28 -2.49
N ASP A 182 25.47 -33.73 -3.66
CA ASP A 182 25.41 -32.97 -4.90
C ASP A 182 23.96 -32.69 -5.33
N GLU A 183 23.08 -33.68 -5.20
CA GLU A 183 21.66 -33.51 -5.50
C GLU A 183 20.99 -32.51 -4.55
N LEU A 184 21.27 -32.59 -3.24
CA LEU A 184 20.75 -31.62 -2.26
C LEU A 184 21.22 -30.20 -2.58
N ARG A 185 22.49 -30.01 -2.93
CA ARG A 185 23.04 -28.71 -3.35
C ARG A 185 22.35 -28.19 -4.61
N ARG A 186 22.13 -29.05 -5.60
CA ARG A 186 21.43 -28.71 -6.85
C ARG A 186 19.99 -28.27 -6.60
N VAL A 187 19.25 -29.03 -5.79
CA VAL A 187 17.84 -28.72 -5.48
C VAL A 187 17.72 -27.44 -4.66
N LEU A 188 18.56 -27.25 -3.63
CA LEU A 188 18.57 -26.02 -2.84
C LEU A 188 18.86 -24.78 -3.69
N LEU A 189 19.78 -24.88 -4.66
CA LEU A 189 20.05 -23.79 -5.59
C LEU A 189 18.80 -23.43 -6.41
N ALA A 190 18.08 -24.43 -6.93
CA ALA A 190 16.85 -24.23 -7.70
C ALA A 190 15.73 -23.61 -6.84
N VAL A 191 15.56 -24.10 -5.60
CA VAL A 191 14.57 -23.56 -4.67
C VAL A 191 14.87 -22.10 -4.30
N ASN A 192 16.13 -21.77 -4.03
CA ASN A 192 16.54 -20.39 -3.75
C ASN A 192 16.32 -19.47 -4.96
N ALA A 193 16.62 -19.93 -6.17
CA ALA A 193 16.36 -19.17 -7.39
C ALA A 193 14.85 -18.86 -7.54
N MET A 194 13.99 -19.84 -7.31
CA MET A 194 12.54 -19.67 -7.34
C MET A 194 12.04 -18.70 -6.26
N LEU A 195 12.54 -18.81 -5.02
CA LEU A 195 12.14 -17.92 -3.92
C LEU A 195 12.60 -16.47 -4.14
N ASN A 196 13.72 -16.26 -4.84
CA ASN A 196 14.25 -14.93 -5.14
C ASN A 196 13.52 -14.25 -6.32
N ALA A 197 12.92 -15.02 -7.23
CA ALA A 197 12.01 -14.50 -8.24
C ALA A 197 10.69 -14.10 -7.55
N ARG A 198 10.63 -12.86 -7.04
CA ARG A 198 9.41 -12.31 -6.42
C ARG A 198 8.27 -12.25 -7.46
N VAL A 199 7.39 -13.25 -7.47
CA VAL A 199 6.15 -13.23 -8.25
C VAL A 199 5.00 -12.57 -7.47
N ILE A 200 5.11 -12.54 -6.14
CA ILE A 200 4.13 -11.90 -5.26
C ILE A 200 4.86 -10.87 -4.38
N PRO A 201 4.49 -9.58 -4.46
CA PRO A 201 4.99 -8.56 -3.54
C PRO A 201 4.57 -8.83 -2.09
#